data_AF-A0A2K2VC50-F1
#
_entry.id   AF-A0A2K2VC50-F1
#
_cell.length_a   1.000
_cell.length_b   1.000
_cell.length_c   1.000
_cell.angle_alpha   90.00
_cell.angle_beta   90.00
_cell.angle_gamma   90.00
#
_symmetry.space_group_name_H-M   'P 1'
#
loop_
_entity.id
_entity.type
_entity.pdbx_description
1 polymer ?
#
loop_
_entity_poly.entity_id
_entity_poly.type
_entity_poly.pdbx_seq_one_letter_code
_entity_poly.pdbx_strand_id
1 'polypeptide(L)'
;MGLHVGVDPTRCSGCRYCELWCSYRHEGFFSPYFSRIKVVKDEVLKIDFPLTCQQCEDAPCAKVCPTAAIYIDEDAGIVKLNEELCIGCGSCVSACPYGYLSLNPNSLKPLICDLCGGSPECIKRCPTGALFLTSEVMSRDVEIDDPLGRDHAKAVIESKKFRKVWVARNE
;
A
#
# COMPACT_ATOMS: atom_id res chain seq x y z
N MET A 1 -8.99 -0.09 13.01
CA MET A 1 -7.88 -0.50 12.13
C MET A 1 -6.76 -1.05 13.00
N GLY A 2 -6.06 -2.09 12.53
CA GLY A 2 -4.91 -2.66 13.24
C GLY A 2 -3.67 -1.76 13.19
N LEU A 3 -2.64 -2.14 13.94
CA LEU A 3 -1.31 -1.50 13.90
C LEU A 3 -0.77 -1.51 12.46
N HIS A 4 -0.36 -0.37 11.93
CA HIS A 4 0.13 -0.24 10.56
C HIS A 4 1.22 0.83 10.42
N VAL A 5 1.77 0.97 9.21
CA VAL A 5 2.74 2.01 8.87
C VAL A 5 2.00 3.26 8.43
N GLY A 6 2.01 4.30 9.27
CA GLY A 6 1.53 5.64 8.98
C GLY A 6 2.54 6.46 8.18
N VAL A 7 2.04 7.51 7.53
CA VAL A 7 2.79 8.32 6.56
C VAL A 7 2.55 9.80 6.82
N ASP A 8 3.62 10.55 7.01
CA ASP A 8 3.61 12.02 6.96
C ASP A 8 4.09 12.49 5.57
N PRO A 9 3.16 12.89 4.68
CA PRO A 9 3.52 13.31 3.33
C PRO A 9 4.35 14.60 3.31
N THR A 10 4.26 15.45 4.33
CA THR A 10 5.01 16.73 4.39
C THR A 10 6.51 16.52 4.57
N ARG A 11 6.90 15.34 5.09
CA ARG A 11 8.28 14.93 5.29
C ARG A 11 8.77 13.97 4.21
N CYS A 12 7.91 13.52 3.30
CA CYS A 12 8.32 12.57 2.29
C CYS A 12 9.06 13.29 1.15
N SER A 13 10.29 12.87 0.87
CA SER A 13 11.09 13.36 -0.27
C SER A 13 10.94 12.50 -1.54
N GLY A 14 10.14 11.43 -1.48
CA GLY A 14 9.98 10.50 -2.60
C GLY A 14 11.24 9.70 -2.96
N CYS A 15 12.20 9.56 -2.04
CA CYS A 15 13.50 8.91 -2.27
C CYS A 15 13.45 7.39 -2.49
N ARG A 16 12.30 6.73 -2.25
CA ARG A 16 12.09 5.28 -2.43
C ARG A 16 12.95 4.34 -1.57
N TYR A 17 13.64 4.85 -0.55
CA TYR A 17 14.42 4.00 0.37
C TYR A 17 13.54 2.97 1.07
N CYS A 18 12.32 3.34 1.45
CA CYS A 18 11.35 2.42 2.03
C CYS A 18 11.03 1.24 1.11
N GLU A 19 10.97 1.46 -0.20
CA GLU A 19 10.70 0.40 -1.18
C GLU A 19 11.85 -0.59 -1.24
N LEU A 20 13.08 -0.06 -1.37
CA LEU A 20 14.32 -0.82 -1.50
C LEU A 20 14.62 -1.67 -0.27
N TRP A 21 14.52 -1.08 0.92
CA TRP A 21 14.79 -1.81 2.16
C TRP A 21 13.73 -2.85 2.46
N CYS A 22 12.47 -2.60 2.08
CA CYS A 22 11.42 -3.59 2.18
C CYS A 22 11.68 -4.78 1.24
N SER A 23 11.97 -4.55 -0.05
CA SER A 23 12.27 -5.66 -0.96
C SER A 23 13.50 -6.44 -0.53
N TYR A 24 14.55 -5.77 -0.07
CA TYR A 24 15.77 -6.42 0.41
C TYR A 24 15.50 -7.30 1.64
N ARG A 25 14.69 -6.81 2.58
CA ARG A 25 14.33 -7.58 3.79
C ARG A 25 13.60 -8.88 3.48
N HIS A 26 12.73 -8.89 2.47
CA HIS A 26 11.88 -10.06 2.18
C HIS A 26 12.40 -10.95 1.06
N GLU A 27 13.08 -10.38 0.06
CA GLU A 27 13.50 -11.09 -1.15
C GLU A 27 15.03 -11.21 -1.27
N GLY A 28 15.79 -10.46 -0.46
CA GLY A 28 17.26 -10.46 -0.49
C GLY A 28 17.91 -9.58 -1.57
N PHE A 29 17.11 -8.82 -2.34
CA PHE A 29 17.63 -7.90 -3.36
C PHE A 29 16.84 -6.59 -3.43
N PHE A 30 17.49 -5.57 -3.98
CA PHE A 30 16.93 -4.23 -4.12
C PHE A 30 16.11 -4.14 -5.41
N SER A 31 14.78 -4.14 -5.28
CA SER A 31 13.87 -3.91 -6.39
C SER A 31 12.52 -3.40 -5.87
N PRO A 32 12.14 -2.15 -6.20
CA PRO A 32 10.85 -1.61 -5.83
C PRO A 32 9.68 -2.49 -6.23
N TYR A 33 9.78 -3.25 -7.33
CA TYR A 33 8.71 -4.10 -7.83
C TYR A 33 8.25 -5.15 -6.80
N PHE A 34 9.18 -5.67 -5.99
CA PHE A 34 8.91 -6.68 -4.96
C PHE A 34 8.61 -6.09 -3.57
N SER A 35 8.51 -4.77 -3.48
CA SER A 35 8.23 -4.11 -2.22
C SER A 35 6.77 -4.21 -1.80
N ARG A 36 6.53 -4.31 -0.48
CA ARG A 36 5.21 -4.28 0.18
C ARG A 36 4.75 -2.85 0.53
N ILE A 37 5.56 -1.85 0.18
CA ILE A 37 5.28 -0.41 0.28
C ILE A 37 5.63 0.24 -1.07
N LYS A 38 4.83 1.20 -1.54
CA LYS A 38 5.05 1.84 -2.85
C LYS A 38 4.99 3.36 -2.73
N VAL A 39 5.96 4.08 -3.29
CA VAL A 39 5.93 5.53 -3.37
C VAL A 39 5.22 5.94 -4.64
N VAL A 40 4.06 6.57 -4.47
CA VAL A 40 3.34 7.23 -5.55
C VAL A 40 3.89 8.64 -5.69
N LYS A 41 4.12 9.03 -6.94
CA LYS A 41 4.49 10.39 -7.30
C LYS A 41 3.30 11.04 -7.98
N ASP A 42 2.70 12.02 -7.33
CA ASP A 42 1.62 12.79 -7.92
C ASP A 42 2.21 14.02 -8.62
N GLU A 43 2.31 13.95 -9.95
CA GLU A 43 2.85 15.04 -10.76
C GLU A 43 1.92 16.26 -10.84
N VAL A 44 0.64 16.11 -10.52
CA VAL A 44 -0.33 17.21 -10.52
C VAL A 44 -0.21 18.00 -9.23
N LEU A 45 -0.18 17.30 -8.09
CA LEU A 45 -0.05 17.90 -6.77
C LEU A 45 1.38 18.23 -6.38
N LYS A 46 2.37 17.70 -7.11
CA LYS A 46 3.80 17.77 -6.76
C LYS A 46 4.08 17.25 -5.35
N ILE A 47 3.37 16.19 -4.99
CA ILE A 47 3.51 15.50 -3.71
C ILE A 47 3.87 14.04 -3.98
N ASP A 48 4.92 13.59 -3.32
CA ASP A 48 5.31 12.19 -3.26
C ASP A 48 4.83 11.60 -1.94
N PHE A 49 4.14 10.47 -1.96
CA PHE A 49 3.69 9.82 -0.73
C PHE A 49 3.71 8.28 -0.85
N PRO A 50 4.18 7.58 0.20
CA PRO A 50 4.08 6.13 0.30
C PRO A 50 2.64 5.65 0.48
N LEU A 51 2.25 4.62 -0.27
CA LEU A 51 1.10 3.77 -0.04
C LEU A 51 1.51 2.58 0.82
N THR A 52 0.80 2.36 1.92
CA THR A 52 1.06 1.29 2.89
C THR A 52 -0.17 0.41 3.09
N CYS A 53 0.06 -0.85 3.47
CA CYS A 53 -0.98 -1.73 3.98
C CYS A 53 -1.57 -1.14 5.26
N GLN A 54 -2.90 -0.94 5.29
CA GLN A 54 -3.60 -0.35 6.43
C GLN A 54 -3.97 -1.35 7.53
N GLN A 55 -3.63 -2.65 7.36
CA GLN A 55 -3.98 -3.72 8.30
C GLN A 55 -5.47 -3.64 8.74
N CYS A 56 -6.35 -3.67 7.74
CA CYS A 56 -7.78 -3.45 7.94
C CYS A 56 -8.38 -4.54 8.85
N GLU A 57 -9.15 -4.17 9.86
CA GLU A 57 -9.84 -5.13 10.75
C GLU A 57 -10.88 -5.96 10.01
N ASP A 58 -11.53 -5.36 9.01
CA ASP A 58 -12.54 -6.04 8.21
C ASP A 58 -11.93 -6.81 7.01
N ALA A 59 -10.61 -6.66 6.80
CA ALA A 59 -9.77 -7.26 5.77
C ALA A 59 -10.53 -7.72 4.50
N PRO A 60 -10.95 -6.81 3.60
CA PRO A 60 -11.64 -7.17 2.35
C PRO A 60 -10.82 -8.15 1.49
N CYS A 61 -9.49 -8.04 1.56
CA CYS A 61 -8.56 -8.95 0.91
C CYS A 61 -8.63 -10.39 1.43
N ALA A 62 -8.92 -10.59 2.72
CA ALA A 62 -9.16 -11.91 3.32
C ALA A 62 -10.52 -12.47 2.90
N LYS A 63 -11.58 -11.65 2.99
CA LYS A 63 -12.96 -12.04 2.66
C LYS A 63 -13.14 -12.51 1.22
N VAL A 64 -12.41 -11.93 0.26
CA VAL A 64 -12.48 -12.32 -1.15
C VAL A 64 -11.60 -13.53 -1.50
N CYS A 65 -10.77 -14.01 -0.57
CA CYS A 65 -9.81 -15.08 -0.85
C CYS A 65 -10.54 -16.43 -0.96
N PRO A 66 -10.58 -17.07 -2.16
CA PRO A 66 -11.35 -18.29 -2.35
C PRO A 66 -10.76 -19.51 -1.61
N THR A 67 -9.47 -19.46 -1.28
CA THR A 67 -8.75 -20.54 -0.58
C THR A 67 -8.49 -20.23 0.89
N ALA A 68 -9.02 -19.12 1.41
CA ALA A 68 -8.73 -18.62 2.77
C ALA A 68 -7.23 -18.48 3.08
N ALA A 69 -6.41 -18.26 2.03
CA ALA A 69 -4.96 -18.10 2.18
C ALA A 69 -4.59 -16.78 2.86
N ILE A 70 -5.44 -15.75 2.77
CA ILE A 70 -5.25 -14.48 3.49
C ILE A 70 -6.15 -14.50 4.72
N TYR A 71 -5.58 -14.24 5.89
CA TYR A 71 -6.28 -14.28 7.18
C TYR A 71 -5.76 -13.19 8.11
N ILE A 72 -6.55 -12.87 9.14
CA ILE A 72 -6.10 -12.00 10.23
C ILE A 72 -5.51 -12.90 11.31
N ASP A 73 -4.28 -12.64 11.68
CA ASP A 73 -3.60 -13.29 12.80
C ASP A 73 -4.17 -12.74 14.11
N GLU A 74 -4.81 -13.58 14.92
CA GLU A 74 -5.50 -13.13 16.14
C GLU A 74 -4.53 -12.60 17.21
N ASP A 75 -3.32 -13.17 17.28
CA ASP A 75 -2.30 -12.77 18.25
C ASP A 75 -1.69 -11.40 17.90
N ALA A 76 -1.33 -11.17 16.64
CA ALA A 76 -0.69 -9.94 16.20
C ALA A 76 -1.66 -8.86 15.70
N GLY A 77 -2.91 -9.22 15.40
CA GLY A 77 -3.92 -8.32 14.84
C GLY A 77 -3.59 -7.80 13.44
N ILE A 78 -2.82 -8.55 12.65
CA ILE A 78 -2.37 -8.15 11.30
C ILE A 78 -2.83 -9.15 10.24
N VAL A 79 -2.97 -8.66 9.01
CA VAL A 79 -3.26 -9.51 7.85
C VAL A 79 -2.00 -10.27 7.45
N LYS A 80 -2.11 -11.60 7.37
CA LYS A 80 -1.05 -12.51 6.92
C LYS A 80 -1.48 -13.31 5.70
N LEU A 81 -0.48 -13.86 5.01
CA LEU A 81 -0.64 -14.77 3.88
C LEU A 81 -0.08 -16.15 4.24
N ASN A 82 -0.88 -17.19 4.08
CA ASN A 82 -0.41 -18.56 3.96
C ASN A 82 -0.05 -18.81 2.49
N GLU A 83 1.24 -18.89 2.19
CA GLU A 83 1.71 -19.06 0.81
C GLU A 83 1.35 -20.42 0.21
N GLU A 84 1.20 -21.46 1.02
CA GLU A 84 0.89 -22.83 0.57
C GLU A 84 -0.55 -22.93 0.05
N LEU A 85 -1.49 -22.23 0.69
CA LEU A 85 -2.90 -22.18 0.28
C LEU A 85 -3.17 -21.22 -0.87
N CYS A 86 -2.25 -20.28 -1.13
CA CYS A 86 -2.48 -19.22 -2.10
C CYS A 86 -2.34 -19.74 -3.54
N ILE A 87 -3.37 -19.57 -4.37
CA ILE A 87 -3.33 -19.97 -5.78
C ILE A 87 -2.92 -18.85 -6.74
N GLY A 88 -2.55 -17.67 -6.23
CA GLY A 88 -2.10 -16.53 -7.05
C GLY A 88 -3.18 -15.89 -7.92
N CYS A 89 -4.47 -16.04 -7.58
CA CYS A 89 -5.59 -15.56 -8.40
C CYS A 89 -5.73 -14.02 -8.48
N GLY A 90 -5.12 -13.27 -7.57
CA GLY A 90 -5.15 -11.80 -7.59
C GLY A 90 -6.45 -11.14 -7.13
N SER A 91 -7.47 -11.88 -6.70
CA SER A 91 -8.75 -11.29 -6.23
C SER A 91 -8.55 -10.27 -5.10
N CYS A 92 -7.59 -10.54 -4.20
CA CYS A 92 -7.23 -9.65 -3.10
C CYS A 92 -6.68 -8.29 -3.57
N VAL A 93 -6.01 -8.24 -4.72
CA VAL A 93 -5.51 -6.98 -5.31
C VAL A 93 -6.68 -6.09 -5.71
N SER A 94 -7.68 -6.67 -6.38
CA SER A 94 -8.86 -5.94 -6.81
C SER A 94 -9.77 -5.51 -5.65
N ALA A 95 -9.79 -6.30 -4.58
CA ALA A 95 -10.60 -6.01 -3.38
C ALA A 95 -9.97 -4.95 -2.46
N CYS A 96 -8.71 -4.57 -2.66
CA CYS A 96 -8.04 -3.60 -1.82
C CYS A 96 -8.57 -2.17 -2.10
N PRO A 97 -9.28 -1.51 -1.16
CA PRO A 97 -9.87 -0.20 -1.42
C PRO A 97 -8.81 0.91 -1.56
N TYR A 98 -7.62 0.71 -0.97
CA TYR A 98 -6.51 1.67 -1.01
C TYR A 98 -5.55 1.43 -2.19
N GLY A 99 -5.71 0.33 -2.95
CA GLY A 99 -4.87 0.01 -4.09
C GLY A 99 -3.40 -0.26 -3.77
N TYR A 100 -3.04 -0.62 -2.53
CA TYR A 100 -1.64 -0.87 -2.13
C TYR A 100 -1.15 -2.27 -2.53
N LEU A 101 -2.06 -3.24 -2.65
CA LEU A 101 -1.70 -4.64 -2.83
C LEU A 101 -1.21 -4.89 -4.26
N SER A 102 -0.10 -5.59 -4.43
CA SER A 102 0.42 -6.01 -5.73
C SER A 102 0.87 -7.47 -5.69
N LEU A 103 0.95 -8.13 -6.84
CA LEU A 103 1.46 -9.49 -6.92
C LEU A 103 2.98 -9.49 -7.11
N ASN A 104 3.66 -10.41 -6.45
CA ASN A 104 5.04 -10.76 -6.75
C ASN A 104 5.10 -11.29 -8.21
N PRO A 105 5.95 -10.74 -9.08
CA PRO A 105 5.98 -11.10 -10.50
C PRO A 105 6.42 -12.55 -10.72
N ASN A 106 7.17 -13.13 -9.78
CA ASN A 106 7.75 -14.46 -9.92
C ASN A 106 6.80 -15.52 -9.35
N SER A 107 6.31 -15.30 -8.12
CA SER A 107 5.50 -16.29 -7.41
C SER A 107 3.99 -16.11 -7.59
N LEU A 108 3.56 -14.97 -8.14
CA LEU A 108 2.16 -14.51 -8.23
C LEU A 108 1.46 -14.41 -6.86
N LYS A 109 2.21 -14.48 -5.76
CA LYS A 109 1.69 -14.30 -4.40
C LYS A 109 1.51 -12.82 -4.10
N PRO A 110 0.45 -12.41 -3.39
CA PRO A 110 0.26 -11.02 -3.01
C PRO A 110 1.34 -10.56 -2.03
N LEU A 111 1.89 -9.37 -2.29
CA LEU A 111 2.86 -8.72 -1.43
C LEU A 111 2.12 -7.99 -0.30
N ILE A 112 1.90 -8.70 0.81
CA ILE A 112 1.26 -8.18 2.02
C ILE A 112 2.34 -7.75 3.02
N CYS A 113 2.20 -6.55 3.59
CA CYS A 113 3.08 -6.08 4.66
C CYS A 113 2.83 -6.90 5.94
N ASP A 114 3.89 -7.42 6.54
CA ASP A 114 3.89 -8.19 7.79
C ASP A 114 4.46 -7.38 8.97
N LEU A 115 4.59 -6.05 8.79
CA LEU A 115 5.27 -5.12 9.69
C LEU A 115 6.70 -5.53 10.07
N CYS A 116 7.34 -6.39 9.27
CA CYS A 116 8.63 -7.00 9.57
C CYS A 116 8.71 -7.58 11.01
N GLY A 117 7.62 -8.20 11.48
CA GLY A 117 7.53 -8.73 12.84
C GLY A 117 7.53 -7.66 13.94
N GLY A 118 6.96 -6.49 13.67
CA GLY A 118 6.89 -5.37 14.60
C GLY A 118 8.08 -4.42 14.55
N SER A 119 9.05 -4.67 13.67
CA SER A 119 10.24 -3.82 13.51
C SER A 119 10.47 -3.40 12.04
N PRO A 120 9.58 -2.55 11.47
CA PRO A 120 9.60 -2.27 10.02
C PRO A 120 10.90 -1.62 9.54
N GLU A 121 11.57 -2.26 8.58
CA GLU A 121 12.80 -1.71 7.98
C GLU A 121 12.55 -0.42 7.19
N CYS A 122 11.37 -0.27 6.58
CA CYS A 122 11.01 0.96 5.88
C CYS A 122 11.01 2.19 6.80
N ILE A 123 10.62 2.05 8.07
CA ILE A 123 10.63 3.11 9.08
C ILE A 123 12.08 3.41 9.49
N LYS A 124 12.84 2.38 9.89
CA LYS A 124 14.24 2.53 10.36
C LYS A 124 15.14 3.20 9.34
N ARG A 125 14.87 2.96 8.06
CA ARG A 125 15.71 3.42 6.95
C ARG A 125 15.17 4.67 6.26
N CYS A 126 14.08 5.26 6.75
CA CYS A 126 13.53 6.49 6.20
C CYS A 126 14.43 7.69 6.60
N PRO A 127 15.15 8.33 5.66
CA PRO A 127 16.09 9.40 6.01
C PRO A 127 15.39 10.67 6.50
N THR A 128 14.14 10.89 6.10
CA THR A 128 13.37 12.07 6.48
C THR A 128 12.47 11.86 7.69
N GLY A 129 12.34 10.62 8.17
CA GLY A 129 11.41 10.24 9.24
C GLY A 129 9.94 10.43 8.87
N ALA A 130 9.58 10.26 7.60
CA ALA A 130 8.20 10.37 7.10
C ALA A 130 7.31 9.17 7.43
N LEU A 131 7.88 8.08 7.94
CA LEU A 131 7.15 6.83 8.24
C LEU A 131 7.18 6.56 9.74
N PHE A 132 6.07 6.09 10.29
CA PHE A 132 5.93 5.77 11.71
C PHE A 132 4.93 4.61 11.91
N LEU A 133 4.99 3.96 13.07
CA LEU A 133 3.98 2.98 13.46
C LEU A 133 2.80 3.69 14.13
N THR A 134 1.58 3.34 13.75
CA THR A 134 0.37 3.86 14.38
C THR A 134 -0.75 2.81 14.35
N SER A 135 -1.64 2.87 15.34
CA SER A 135 -2.92 2.16 15.36
C SER A 135 -4.10 3.11 15.11
N GLU A 136 -3.84 4.41 15.07
CA GLU A 136 -4.86 5.43 14.84
C GLU A 136 -5.21 5.50 13.36
N VAL A 137 -6.49 5.70 13.08
CA VAL A 137 -6.92 6.07 11.74
C VAL A 137 -6.26 7.41 11.44
N MET A 138 -5.45 7.51 10.38
CA MET A 138 -5.38 8.80 9.68
C MET A 138 -6.73 9.02 8.99
N SER A 139 -7.79 9.18 9.79
CA SER A 139 -8.99 9.89 9.38
C SER A 139 -8.56 11.34 9.36
N ARG A 140 -7.81 11.72 8.33
CA ARG A 140 -8.38 12.81 7.59
C ARG A 140 -9.61 12.18 6.96
N ASP A 141 -10.75 12.35 7.65
CA ASP A 141 -11.89 12.89 6.95
C ASP A 141 -11.28 14.03 6.15
N VAL A 142 -10.90 13.72 4.91
CA VAL A 142 -10.67 14.74 3.94
C VAL A 142 -12.08 15.27 3.76
N GLU A 143 -12.48 16.17 4.67
CA GLU A 143 -13.62 17.02 4.41
C GLU A 143 -13.34 17.55 3.01
N ILE A 144 -14.27 17.33 2.10
CA ILE A 144 -14.15 17.71 0.69
C ILE A 144 -13.98 19.25 0.57
N ASP A 145 -13.95 19.99 1.69
CA ASP A 145 -13.60 21.40 1.78
C ASP A 145 -12.11 21.71 2.10
N ASP A 146 -11.27 20.75 2.48
CA ASP A 146 -9.80 20.95 2.54
C ASP A 146 -9.26 21.19 1.12
N PRO A 147 -8.56 22.31 0.82
CA PRO A 147 -7.95 22.54 -0.49
C PRO A 147 -7.13 21.35 -0.99
N LEU A 148 -6.35 20.71 -0.11
CA LEU A 148 -5.54 19.56 -0.47
C LEU A 148 -6.39 18.31 -0.77
N GLY A 149 -7.53 18.20 -0.08
CA GLY A 149 -8.53 17.18 -0.28
C GLY A 149 -9.27 17.26 -1.60
N ARG A 150 -9.69 18.48 -1.96
CA ARG A 150 -10.30 18.78 -3.26
C ARG A 150 -9.33 18.47 -4.39
N ASP A 151 -8.06 18.79 -4.22
CA ASP A 151 -7.06 18.60 -5.24
C ASP A 151 -6.67 17.12 -5.38
N HIS A 152 -6.63 16.35 -4.28
CA HIS A 152 -6.44 14.89 -4.33
C HIS A 152 -7.64 14.16 -4.93
N ALA A 153 -8.87 14.53 -4.53
CA ALA A 153 -10.08 13.99 -5.14
C ALA A 153 -10.17 14.35 -6.63
N LYS A 154 -9.82 15.60 -7.00
CA LYS A 154 -9.68 16.01 -8.40
C LYS A 154 -8.60 15.24 -9.14
N ALA A 155 -7.42 15.02 -8.57
CA ALA A 155 -6.35 14.25 -9.20
C ALA A 155 -6.78 12.80 -9.46
N VAL A 156 -7.47 12.16 -8.51
CA VAL A 156 -8.05 10.81 -8.68
C VAL A 156 -9.18 10.80 -9.72
N ILE A 157 -10.04 11.83 -9.76
CA ILE A 157 -11.13 11.93 -10.75
C ILE A 157 -10.60 12.23 -12.14
N GLU A 158 -9.68 13.18 -12.28
CA GLU A 158 -9.04 13.58 -13.53
C GLU A 158 -8.16 12.47 -14.09
N SER A 159 -7.42 11.73 -13.26
CA SER A 159 -6.69 10.53 -13.72
C SER A 159 -7.63 9.43 -14.22
N LYS A 160 -8.80 9.22 -13.58
CA LYS A 160 -9.85 8.32 -14.08
C LYS A 160 -10.46 8.78 -15.41
N LYS A 161 -10.73 10.09 -15.56
CA LYS A 161 -11.22 10.68 -16.82
C LYS A 161 -10.18 10.58 -17.93
N PHE A 162 -8.94 10.97 -17.63
CA PHE A 162 -7.82 10.89 -18.56
C PHE A 162 -7.59 9.44 -19.02
N ARG A 163 -7.63 8.46 -18.11
CA ARG A 163 -7.54 7.04 -18.46
C ARG A 163 -8.65 6.60 -19.42
N LYS A 164 -9.90 7.04 -19.19
CA LYS A 164 -11.01 6.76 -20.12
C LYS A 164 -10.82 7.41 -21.49
N VAL A 165 -10.38 8.66 -21.52
CA VAL A 165 -10.11 9.40 -22.77
C VAL A 165 -8.92 8.81 -23.54
N TRP A 166 -7.90 8.34 -22.83
CA TRP A 166 -6.72 7.72 -23.41
C TRP A 166 -7.05 6.36 -24.02
N VAL A 167 -7.85 5.52 -23.33
CA VAL A 167 -8.34 4.24 -23.87
C VAL A 167 -9.20 4.49 -25.11
N ALA A 168 -10.13 5.45 -25.06
CA ALA A 168 -11.01 5.77 -26.19
C ALA A 168 -10.31 6.42 -27.41
N ARG A 169 -9.06 6.87 -27.29
CA ARG A 169 -8.28 7.46 -28.39
C ARG A 169 -7.24 6.50 -28.98
N ASN A 170 -7.02 5.34 -28.36
CA ASN A 170 -6.02 4.36 -28.78
C ASN A 170 -6.63 2.96 -29.01
N GLU A 171 -7.94 2.92 -29.23
CA GLU A 171 -8.71 1.85 -29.89
C GLU A 171 -9.21 2.39 -31.24
#